data_AF-A0A1Q7UVY1-F1
#
_entry.id   AF-A0A1Q7UVY1-F1
#
_cell.length_a   1.000
_cell.length_b   1.000
_cell.length_c   1.000
_cell.angle_alpha   90.00
_cell.angle_beta   90.00
_cell.angle_gamma   90.00
#
_symmetry.space_group_name_H-M   'P 1'
#
loop_
_entity.id
_entity.type
_entity.pdbx_description
1 polymer ?
#
loop_
_entity_poly.entity_id
_entity_poly.type
_entity_poly.pdbx_seq_one_letter_code
_entity_poly.pdbx_strand_id
1 'polypeptide(L)'
;MTNRKDNYVLSCASILLDRFAKSIEANEGTSDADIQPTFIAVKYPNSGSTTPFGLNNGRAVVGTYTDSSGKQHGFLAKPNF
;
A
#
# COMPACT_ATOMS: atom_id res chain seq x y z
N MET A 1 -26.88 -20.71 -4.00
CA MET A 1 -26.77 -20.21 -2.61
C MET A 1 -25.41 -20.64 -2.09
N THR A 2 -24.39 -19.80 -2.24
CA THR A 2 -23.06 -20.07 -1.67
C THR A 2 -22.74 -18.96 -0.69
N ASN A 3 -22.25 -19.38 0.48
CA ASN A 3 -22.51 -18.77 1.77
C ASN A 3 -21.48 -17.70 2.12
N ARG A 4 -21.95 -16.68 2.85
CA ARG A 4 -21.25 -15.47 3.29
C ARG A 4 -20.16 -15.71 4.35
N LYS A 5 -19.68 -16.95 4.55
CA LYS A 5 -18.92 -17.35 5.75
C LYS A 5 -17.53 -17.94 5.49
N ASP A 6 -17.09 -18.09 4.25
CA ASP A 6 -16.00 -19.03 3.98
C ASP A 6 -14.59 -18.43 4.02
N ASN A 7 -14.41 -17.11 4.11
CA ASN A 7 -13.07 -16.50 3.98
C ASN A 7 -12.68 -15.57 5.14
N TYR A 8 -13.11 -15.87 6.37
CA TYR A 8 -12.61 -15.23 7.60
C TYR A 8 -11.25 -15.80 8.08
N VAL A 9 -10.49 -16.39 7.17
CA VAL A 9 -9.11 -16.83 7.42
C VAL A 9 -8.25 -15.98 6.51
N LEU A 10 -7.31 -15.20 7.08
CA LEU A 10 -5.97 -14.89 6.56
C LEU A 10 -5.47 -13.53 7.10
N SER A 11 -4.47 -13.62 7.99
CA SER A 11 -3.38 -12.67 8.29
C SER A 11 -3.67 -11.16 8.28
N CYS A 12 -3.19 -10.45 9.29
CA CYS A 12 -3.30 -8.99 9.48
C CYS A 12 -2.98 -8.13 8.22
N ALA A 13 -2.20 -8.65 7.26
CA ALA A 13 -1.92 -8.01 5.97
C ALA A 13 -3.05 -8.14 4.92
N SER A 14 -3.84 -9.22 4.96
CA SER A 14 -4.91 -9.51 3.99
C SER A 14 -6.24 -8.86 4.36
N ILE A 15 -6.43 -8.45 5.62
CA ILE A 15 -7.68 -7.80 6.09
C ILE A 15 -7.77 -6.35 5.59
N LEU A 16 -6.65 -5.67 5.32
CA LEU A 16 -6.65 -4.32 4.76
C LEU A 16 -7.06 -4.33 3.27
N LEU A 17 -6.48 -5.21 2.45
CA LEU A 17 -6.82 -5.29 1.02
C LEU A 17 -8.28 -5.72 0.79
N ASP A 18 -8.73 -6.74 1.52
CA ASP A 18 -10.03 -7.37 1.27
C ASP A 18 -11.23 -6.55 1.82
N ARG A 19 -10.97 -5.46 2.57
CA ARG A 19 -12.01 -4.55 3.10
C ARG A 19 -12.12 -3.23 2.34
N PHE A 20 -11.05 -2.76 1.69
CA PHE A 20 -11.08 -1.53 0.89
C PHE A 20 -11.44 -1.80 -0.58
N ALA A 21 -10.92 -2.87 -1.19
CA ALA A 21 -11.26 -3.22 -2.57
C ALA A 21 -12.68 -3.83 -2.68
N LYS A 22 -13.05 -4.72 -1.75
CA LYS A 22 -14.33 -5.45 -1.81
C LYS A 22 -15.57 -4.61 -1.44
N SER A 23 -15.38 -3.47 -0.79
CA SER A 23 -16.48 -2.55 -0.42
C SER A 23 -16.85 -1.57 -1.52
N ILE A 24 -15.91 -1.32 -2.45
CA ILE A 24 -16.11 -0.51 -3.66
C ILE A 24 -17.13 -1.25 -4.54
N GLU A 25 -16.82 -2.48 -4.94
CA GLU A 25 -17.70 -3.37 -5.74
C GLU A 25 -19.13 -3.57 -5.25
N ALA A 26 -19.36 -3.51 -3.94
CA ALA A 26 -20.70 -3.72 -3.37
C ALA A 26 -21.67 -2.55 -3.64
N ASN A 27 -21.20 -1.38 -4.08
CA ASN A 27 -21.99 -0.14 -4.19
C ASN A 27 -22.02 0.50 -5.59
N GLU A 28 -21.45 -0.15 -6.62
CA GLU A 28 -21.24 0.47 -7.95
C GLU A 28 -22.30 0.01 -8.96
N GLY A 29 -23.02 -1.08 -8.66
CA GLY A 29 -24.07 -1.63 -9.51
C GLY A 29 -23.58 -2.23 -10.82
N THR A 30 -22.27 -2.29 -11.05
CA THR A 30 -21.63 -2.94 -12.18
C THR A 30 -21.12 -4.33 -11.79
N SER A 31 -20.86 -5.18 -12.79
CA SER A 31 -20.27 -6.52 -12.61
C SER A 31 -18.97 -6.63 -13.39
N ASP A 32 -18.29 -5.50 -13.60
CA ASP A 32 -17.00 -5.48 -14.24
C ASP A 32 -15.92 -6.07 -13.33
N ALA A 33 -14.83 -6.51 -13.95
CA ALA A 33 -13.72 -7.09 -13.22
C ALA A 33 -12.91 -5.97 -12.58
N ASP A 34 -13.03 -5.88 -11.27
CA ASP A 34 -12.39 -4.84 -10.50
C ASP A 34 -10.86 -4.95 -10.52
N ILE A 35 -10.17 -3.84 -10.78
CA ILE A 35 -8.71 -3.82 -10.83
C ILE A 35 -8.20 -3.69 -9.39
N GLN A 36 -7.74 -4.80 -8.82
CA GLN A 36 -7.10 -4.82 -7.51
C GLN A 36 -5.88 -3.88 -7.49
N PRO A 37 -5.82 -2.90 -6.57
CA PRO A 37 -4.69 -1.99 -6.50
C PRO A 37 -3.43 -2.72 -6.03
N THR A 38 -2.32 -2.46 -6.69
CA THR A 38 -1.00 -2.94 -6.25
C THR A 38 -0.32 -1.90 -5.38
N PHE A 39 0.23 -2.34 -4.25
CA PHE A 39 1.03 -1.50 -3.37
C PHE A 39 2.52 -1.61 -3.74
N ILE A 40 3.21 -0.48 -3.68
CA ILE A 40 4.67 -0.41 -3.86
C ILE A 40 5.29 -0.01 -2.53
N ALA A 41 6.28 -0.79 -2.09
CA ALA A 41 7.03 -0.48 -0.89
C ALA A 41 8.05 0.62 -1.15
N VAL A 42 8.00 1.70 -0.36
CA VAL A 42 9.04 2.73 -0.32
C VAL A 42 9.86 2.52 0.94
N LYS A 43 11.05 1.94 0.80
CA LYS A 43 11.95 1.66 1.92
C LYS A 43 13.40 1.97 1.54
N TYR A 44 14.05 2.80 2.34
CA TYR A 44 15.48 3.03 2.18
C TYR A 44 16.27 1.82 2.72
N PRO A 45 17.26 1.28 1.99
CA PRO A 45 18.05 0.14 2.44
C PRO A 45 18.72 0.36 3.80
N ASN A 46 18.68 -0.64 4.68
CA ASN A 46 19.28 -0.59 6.03
C ASN A 46 18.77 0.54 6.94
N SER A 47 17.65 1.17 6.60
CA SER A 47 17.00 2.15 7.46
C SER A 47 16.21 1.48 8.59
N GLY A 48 16.23 2.09 9.78
CA GLY A 48 15.37 1.70 10.89
C GLY A 48 13.92 2.15 10.70
N SER A 49 13.71 3.25 9.96
CA SER A 49 12.40 3.74 9.55
C SER A 49 12.51 4.52 8.24
N THR A 50 11.46 4.47 7.42
CA THR A 50 11.29 5.29 6.21
C THR A 50 9.88 5.87 6.24
N THR A 51 9.76 7.19 6.13
CA THR A 51 8.48 7.90 6.14
C THR A 51 8.35 8.75 4.87
N PRO A 52 7.46 8.38 3.93
CA PRO A 52 7.13 9.23 2.79
C PRO A 52 6.22 10.40 3.20
N PHE A 53 6.42 11.57 2.59
CA PHE A 53 5.65 12.79 2.85
C PHE A 53 4.90 13.32 1.62
N GLY A 54 5.36 13.01 0.41
CA GLY A 54 4.72 13.51 -0.81
C GLY A 54 5.03 12.66 -2.03
N LEU A 55 4.09 12.70 -2.98
CA LEU A 55 4.16 12.07 -4.30
C LEU A 55 3.76 13.11 -5.35
N ASN A 56 4.45 13.16 -6.48
CA ASN A 56 4.06 14.02 -7.61
C ASN A 56 3.66 13.20 -8.86
N ASN A 57 3.09 13.89 -9.86
CA ASN A 57 2.68 13.28 -11.13
C ASN A 57 3.83 12.62 -11.92
N GLY A 58 5.08 13.02 -11.64
CA GLY A 58 6.27 12.40 -12.19
C GLY A 58 6.69 11.12 -11.47
N ARG A 59 5.80 10.51 -10.66
CA ARG A 59 6.05 9.27 -9.90
C ARG A 59 7.22 9.39 -8.92
N ALA A 60 7.55 10.60 -8.47
CA ALA A 60 8.61 10.83 -7.51
C ALA A 60 8.05 10.96 -6.10
N VAL A 61 8.69 10.28 -5.15
CA VAL A 61 8.32 10.29 -3.73
C VAL A 61 9.40 11.02 -2.93
N VAL A 62 8.99 11.95 -2.07
CA VAL A 62 9.88 12.62 -1.11
C VAL A 62 9.53 12.19 0.32
N GLY A 63 10.53 12.17 1.19
CA GLY A 63 10.33 11.75 2.59
C GLY A 63 11.60 11.84 3.42
N THR A 64 11.57 11.21 4.59
CA THR A 64 12.76 10.99 5.43
C THR A 64 12.98 9.52 5.75
N TYR A 65 14.22 9.18 6.09
CA TYR A 65 14.57 7.88 6.66
C TYR A 65 15.55 8.06 7.82
N THR A 66 15.57 7.10 8.74
CA THR A 66 16.55 7.03 9.82
C THR A 66 17.58 5.95 9.50
N ASP A 67 18.85 6.31 9.42
CA ASP A 67 19.94 5.36 9.18
C ASP A 67 20.22 4.45 10.40
N SER A 68 21.14 3.51 10.25
CA SER A 68 21.55 2.59 11.32
C SER A 68 22.20 3.28 12.53
N SER A 69 22.67 4.51 12.35
CA SER A 69 23.28 5.33 13.41
C SER A 69 22.25 6.21 14.12
N GLY A 70 20.96 6.08 13.78
CA GLY A 70 19.87 6.86 14.37
C GLY A 70 19.72 8.26 13.80
N LYS A 71 20.45 8.62 12.73
CA LYS A 71 20.38 9.95 12.11
C LYS A 71 19.29 10.00 11.05
N GLN A 72 18.48 11.06 11.08
CA GLN A 72 17.46 11.31 10.08
C GLN A 72 18.04 12.01 8.84
N HIS A 73 17.62 11.56 7.67
CA HIS A 73 18.00 12.10 6.36
C HIS A 73 16.75 12.29 5.49
N GLY A 74 16.80 13.26 4.57
CA GLY A 74 15.80 13.41 3.51
C GLY A 74 16.10 12.52 2.31
N PHE A 75 15.08 12.10 1.57
CA PHE A 75 15.26 11.36 0.31
C PHE A 75 14.32 11.84 -0.79
N LEU A 76 14.73 11.59 -2.03
CA LEU A 76 13.93 11.61 -3.24
C LEU A 76 14.05 10.24 -3.91
N ALA A 77 12.94 9.51 -4.03
CA ALA A 77 12.87 8.19 -4.64
C ALA A 77 12.06 8.21 -5.94
N LYS A 78 12.45 7.37 -6.90
CA LYS A 78 11.63 7.01 -8.06
C LYS A 78 11.37 5.51 -8.02
N PRO A 79 10.28 5.07 -7.36
CA PRO A 79 9.86 3.67 -7.40
C PRO A 79 9.57 3.22 -8.84
N ASN A 80 9.73 1.92 -9.11
CA ASN A 80 9.32 1.35 -10.39
C ASN A 80 7.84 0.96 -10.29
N PHE A 81 6.98 1.71 -10.99
CA PHE A 81 5.51 1.55 -11.01
C PHE A 81 5.06 0.83 -12.28
#